data_AF-A0A074V8A5-F1
#
_entry.id   AF-A0A074V8A5-F1
#
_cell.length_a   1.000
_cell.length_b   1.000
_cell.length_c   1.000
_cell.angle_alpha   90.00
_cell.angle_beta   90.00
_cell.angle_gamma   90.00
#
_symmetry.space_group_name_H-M   'P 1'
#
loop_
_entity.id
_entity.type
_entity.pdbx_description
1 polymer ?
#
loop_
_entity_poly.entity_id
_entity_poly.type
_entity_poly.pdbx_seq_one_letter_code
_entity_poly.pdbx_strand_id
1 'polypeptide(L)'
;MTQSQNTSTVNTVVSTSKNEFLKGTDNKKDRYIFQKGHGQDIIEDIGFASRPDDTLEYYEESDEQKQLENFENEINELIFKDSNSVNTAFIRSGNDLIIKAYGEKDSVTLRNFFIDPANPEDNNRYRNYKFIFQDKTITLNDISHMPFETPYNPLFNDYTGWLGTDIIKGSSKADTLFGYDGDDILYGYDGDDELNGGMGNDTIYGGDGNDILYGGNYYPDANRDGDDYLDGGNGDDEIYGGGGHDTLIGGAGNDYLAGGDWESDSYIFHKGHGQDIIEDMGYDQLPFLSQSNQLKFTEAKSTDAVFKRDGEDLLVYAYKNDDCVRLKDYFKDAFHRAFIFCFEDQTLDISGVAQKLSEQSGESMADILDNFITQGVQTASKLGDILSGENSETGELYNQLIGSSGNDRLSGENEYNFLDGGDGDDTLIATGDYNILIGGRGNDYMIGSEEYKDIYIFEEGHGQDT
;
A
#
# COMPACT_ATOMS: atom_id res chain seq x y z
N MET A 1 42.98 40.72 -7.92
CA MET A 1 43.30 40.14 -6.60
C MET A 1 41.99 39.88 -5.90
N THR A 2 41.54 38.64 -5.94
CA THR A 2 40.54 38.08 -5.04
C THR A 2 40.85 36.59 -5.03
N GLN A 3 41.62 36.17 -4.03
CA GLN A 3 41.89 34.77 -3.73
C GLN A 3 40.55 34.11 -3.41
N SER A 4 40.17 33.05 -4.14
CA SER A 4 39.19 32.13 -3.60
C SER A 4 39.82 31.49 -2.36
N GLN A 5 39.13 31.62 -1.23
CA GLN A 5 39.49 30.87 -0.05
C GLN A 5 39.16 29.41 -0.34
N ASN A 6 40.21 28.63 -0.57
CA ASN A 6 40.15 27.18 -0.49
C ASN A 6 39.81 26.83 0.95
N THR A 7 38.53 26.59 1.26
CA THR A 7 38.11 25.98 2.51
C THR A 7 38.52 24.52 2.44
N SER A 8 39.77 24.24 2.85
CA SER A 8 40.24 22.91 3.15
C SER A 8 39.34 22.33 4.24
N THR A 9 38.43 21.42 3.87
CA THR A 9 37.79 20.52 4.84
C THR A 9 38.91 19.75 5.54
N VAL A 10 38.99 19.94 6.85
CA VAL A 10 39.97 19.25 7.69
C VAL A 10 39.39 17.85 7.93
N ASN A 11 39.83 16.85 7.16
CA ASN A 11 39.56 15.45 7.47
C ASN A 11 40.38 15.08 8.72
N THR A 12 39.80 15.30 9.90
CA THR A 12 40.44 15.01 11.18
C THR A 12 40.11 13.58 11.61
N VAL A 13 41.09 12.68 11.58
CA VAL A 13 41.02 11.41 12.31
C VAL A 13 41.70 11.63 13.65
N VAL A 14 40.94 11.55 14.75
CA VAL A 14 41.52 11.57 16.10
C VAL A 14 42.05 10.16 16.41
N SER A 15 43.22 9.81 15.87
CA SER A 15 43.74 8.44 15.93
C SER A 15 44.56 8.15 17.19
N THR A 16 44.41 6.94 17.73
CA THR A 16 45.39 6.35 18.67
C THR A 16 46.44 5.51 17.91
N SER A 17 47.53 5.13 18.59
CA SER A 17 48.80 4.63 17.99
C SER A 17 48.75 3.28 17.24
N LYS A 18 47.57 2.77 16.86
CA LYS A 18 47.39 1.49 16.16
C LYS A 18 46.64 1.59 14.82
N ASN A 19 46.29 2.79 14.39
CA ASN A 19 45.57 3.02 13.13
C ASN A 19 46.55 3.35 12.00
N GLU A 20 46.26 2.82 10.81
CA GLU A 20 46.90 3.28 9.57
C GLU A 20 45.85 4.05 8.76
N PHE A 21 46.14 5.33 8.49
CA PHE A 21 45.31 6.19 7.62
C PHE A 21 46.08 6.45 6.32
N LEU A 22 45.47 6.07 5.20
CA LEU A 22 46.00 6.35 3.87
C LEU A 22 45.03 7.32 3.18
N LYS A 23 45.37 8.61 3.25
CA LYS A 23 44.62 9.66 2.54
C LYS A 23 44.78 9.49 1.02
N GLY A 24 43.68 9.35 0.32
CA GLY A 24 43.55 9.50 -1.12
C GLY A 24 43.81 10.95 -1.58
N THR A 25 44.06 11.12 -2.87
CA THR A 25 44.07 12.44 -3.52
C THR A 25 42.64 12.84 -3.90
N ASP A 26 42.42 14.07 -4.37
CA ASP A 26 41.10 14.66 -4.71
C ASP A 26 40.19 13.87 -5.71
N ASN A 27 40.57 12.65 -6.13
CA ASN A 27 39.79 11.71 -6.97
C ASN A 27 40.20 10.24 -6.69
N LYS A 28 40.56 9.87 -5.45
CA LYS A 28 40.92 8.50 -5.06
C LYS A 28 40.35 8.19 -3.69
N LYS A 29 39.79 6.99 -3.51
CA LYS A 29 39.29 6.49 -2.23
C LYS A 29 40.26 6.68 -1.06
N ASP A 30 39.74 7.16 0.06
CA ASP A 30 40.41 7.10 1.36
C ASP A 30 40.36 5.67 1.90
N ARG A 31 41.43 5.22 2.56
CA ARG A 31 41.49 3.91 3.21
C ARG A 31 41.81 4.08 4.69
N TYR A 32 40.90 3.62 5.52
CA TYR A 32 40.98 3.64 6.98
C TYR A 32 41.20 2.21 7.47
N ILE A 33 42.32 1.93 8.12
CA ILE A 33 42.66 0.57 8.57
C ILE A 33 42.70 0.52 10.09
N PHE A 34 41.85 -0.33 10.66
CA PHE A 34 41.69 -0.54 12.09
C PHE A 34 42.19 -1.93 12.51
N GLN A 35 42.72 -2.01 13.72
CA GLN A 35 43.19 -3.24 14.37
C GLN A 35 42.75 -3.25 15.82
N LYS A 36 42.63 -4.43 16.44
CA LYS A 36 42.23 -4.58 17.84
C LYS A 36 43.02 -3.68 18.81
N GLY A 37 42.28 -2.96 19.65
CA GLY A 37 42.78 -1.98 20.62
C GLY A 37 43.05 -0.61 20.01
N HIS A 38 42.34 -0.24 18.94
CA HIS A 38 42.41 1.10 18.32
C HIS A 38 41.65 2.17 19.12
N GLY A 39 40.82 1.78 20.09
CA GLY A 39 40.03 2.70 20.89
C GLY A 39 38.84 3.26 20.12
N GLN A 40 38.46 4.50 20.42
CA GLN A 40 37.29 5.14 19.83
C GLN A 40 37.75 6.18 18.81
N ASP A 41 37.47 5.92 17.54
CA ASP A 41 37.84 6.78 16.43
C ASP A 41 36.59 7.43 15.82
N ILE A 42 36.75 8.67 15.35
CA ILE A 42 35.70 9.43 14.67
C ILE A 42 36.21 9.79 13.26
N ILE A 43 35.38 9.53 12.26
CA ILE A 43 35.58 9.92 10.87
C ILE A 43 34.51 10.95 10.51
N GLU A 44 34.96 12.15 10.16
CA GLU A 44 34.13 13.26 9.68
C GLU A 44 34.16 13.39 8.15
N ASP A 45 34.86 12.49 7.46
CA ASP A 45 34.95 12.47 6.02
C ASP A 45 33.58 12.21 5.39
N ILE A 46 33.30 12.97 4.33
CA ILE A 46 32.00 13.01 3.66
C ILE A 46 31.86 11.92 2.61
N GLY A 47 32.95 11.26 2.18
CA GLY A 47 32.94 10.29 1.09
C GLY A 47 32.58 10.97 -0.24
N PHE A 48 33.52 11.06 -1.17
CA PHE A 48 33.23 11.61 -2.49
C PHE A 48 32.81 10.47 -3.41
N ALA A 49 31.57 10.50 -3.91
CA ALA A 49 31.15 9.66 -5.01
C ALA A 49 30.40 10.55 -6.00
N SER A 50 30.97 10.72 -7.19
CA SER A 50 30.33 11.42 -8.30
C SER A 50 29.09 10.63 -8.70
N ARG A 51 27.86 11.13 -8.48
CA ARG A 51 26.66 10.52 -9.06
C ARG A 51 26.81 10.49 -10.59
N PRO A 52 26.46 9.41 -11.30
CA PRO A 52 26.14 9.52 -12.73
C PRO A 52 25.02 10.55 -12.86
N ASP A 53 25.16 11.47 -13.81
CA ASP A 53 24.20 12.53 -14.12
C ASP A 53 22.74 12.01 -14.08
N ASP A 54 21.81 12.73 -13.42
CA ASP A 54 20.37 12.41 -13.34
C ASP A 54 19.66 12.55 -14.72
N THR A 55 20.41 12.51 -15.82
CA THR A 55 19.91 12.32 -17.17
C THR A 55 20.37 10.95 -17.67
N LEU A 56 19.67 9.89 -17.26
CA LEU A 56 19.70 8.60 -17.97
C LEU A 56 19.02 8.76 -19.34
N GLU A 57 19.62 9.55 -20.23
CA GLU A 57 19.39 9.42 -21.67
C GLU A 57 20.19 8.20 -22.14
N TYR A 58 19.48 7.08 -22.33
CA TYR A 58 19.81 5.91 -23.16
C TYR A 58 21.25 5.87 -23.74
N TYR A 59 22.21 5.34 -22.98
CA TYR A 59 23.55 5.02 -23.48
C TYR A 59 23.73 3.49 -23.61
N GLU A 60 24.59 3.06 -24.54
CA GLU A 60 24.85 1.65 -24.85
C GLU A 60 25.59 0.92 -23.69
N GLU A 61 25.26 -0.36 -23.44
CA GLU A 61 25.75 -1.24 -22.35
C GLU A 61 27.28 -1.18 -22.06
N SER A 62 28.10 -0.78 -23.03
CA SER A 62 29.57 -0.70 -22.89
C SER A 62 30.09 0.54 -22.13
N ASP A 63 29.25 1.56 -21.95
CA ASP A 63 29.59 2.76 -21.19
C ASP A 63 29.07 2.70 -19.74
N GLU A 64 28.00 1.95 -19.47
CA GLU A 64 27.54 1.65 -18.10
C GLU A 64 28.59 0.90 -17.28
N GLN A 65 29.23 -0.13 -17.86
CA GLN A 65 30.29 -0.89 -17.17
C GLN A 65 31.51 -0.02 -16.82
N LYS A 66 31.89 0.93 -17.69
CA LYS A 66 33.00 1.85 -17.40
C LYS A 66 32.64 2.89 -16.34
N GLN A 67 31.38 3.33 -16.30
CA GLN A 67 30.90 4.22 -15.25
C GLN A 67 30.83 3.51 -13.90
N LEU A 68 30.36 2.25 -13.84
CA LEU A 68 30.42 1.41 -12.63
C LEU A 68 31.86 1.17 -12.16
N GLU A 69 32.79 0.83 -13.06
CA GLU A 69 34.20 0.62 -12.70
C GLU A 69 34.88 1.92 -12.19
N ASN A 70 34.52 3.08 -12.73
CA ASN A 70 35.01 4.37 -12.22
C ASN A 70 34.43 4.68 -10.83
N PHE A 71 33.14 4.40 -10.61
CA PHE A 71 32.47 4.61 -9.34
C PHE A 71 33.01 3.70 -8.22
N GLU A 72 33.26 2.42 -8.50
CA GLU A 72 33.88 1.49 -7.54
C GLU A 72 35.27 1.94 -7.05
N ASN A 73 35.99 2.75 -7.85
CA ASN A 73 37.31 3.28 -7.51
C ASN A 73 37.27 4.55 -6.65
N GLU A 74 36.09 5.16 -6.48
CA GLU A 74 35.87 6.39 -5.69
C GLU A 74 35.36 6.10 -4.27
N ILE A 75 34.84 4.90 -4.00
CA ILE A 75 34.26 4.52 -2.69
C ILE A 75 35.34 4.35 -1.60
N ASN A 76 35.17 5.05 -0.48
CA ASN A 76 36.06 4.96 0.68
C ASN A 76 36.04 3.57 1.34
N GLU A 77 37.18 3.11 1.84
CA GLU A 77 37.32 1.78 2.47
C GLU A 77 37.60 1.89 3.96
N LEU A 78 36.78 1.24 4.79
CA LEU A 78 37.06 0.97 6.20
C LEU A 78 37.44 -0.50 6.33
N ILE A 79 38.69 -0.78 6.67
CA ILE A 79 39.26 -2.12 6.75
C ILE A 79 39.45 -2.50 8.22
N PHE A 80 38.73 -3.54 8.66
CA PHE A 80 38.83 -4.09 10.02
C PHE A 80 39.67 -5.37 9.99
N LYS A 81 41.01 -5.22 10.15
CA LYS A 81 41.96 -6.35 10.12
C LYS A 81 41.66 -7.35 11.23
N ASP A 82 41.69 -8.64 10.91
CA ASP A 82 41.49 -9.72 11.88
C ASP A 82 40.15 -9.70 12.62
N SER A 83 39.15 -9.01 12.06
CA SER A 83 37.74 -9.08 12.49
C SER A 83 36.88 -9.76 11.42
N ASN A 84 35.78 -10.36 11.87
CA ASN A 84 34.77 -11.02 11.06
C ASN A 84 33.45 -10.27 11.22
N SER A 85 32.75 -10.03 10.11
CA SER A 85 31.52 -9.25 10.04
C SER A 85 30.41 -9.75 10.99
N VAL A 86 30.34 -11.06 11.25
CA VAL A 86 29.35 -11.66 12.15
C VAL A 86 29.50 -11.22 13.62
N ASN A 87 30.68 -10.73 13.98
CA ASN A 87 30.99 -10.25 15.33
C ASN A 87 31.01 -8.72 15.42
N THR A 88 30.59 -8.04 14.35
CA THR A 88 30.55 -6.58 14.29
C THR A 88 29.14 -6.09 14.58
N ALA A 89 29.02 -5.14 15.51
CA ALA A 89 27.78 -4.40 15.69
C ALA A 89 27.82 -3.10 14.87
N PHE A 90 26.78 -2.86 14.08
CA PHE A 90 26.46 -1.58 13.45
C PHE A 90 25.36 -0.92 14.28
N ILE A 91 25.57 0.32 14.71
CA ILE A 91 24.69 1.01 15.66
C ILE A 91 24.44 2.43 15.14
N ARG A 92 23.17 2.83 14.99
CA ARG A 92 22.77 4.21 14.73
C ARG A 92 22.73 5.01 16.03
N SER A 93 23.26 6.23 16.03
CA SER A 93 23.23 7.14 17.18
C SER A 93 23.12 8.58 16.69
N GLY A 94 21.93 9.18 16.82
CA GLY A 94 21.61 10.39 16.05
C GLY A 94 21.74 10.10 14.55
N ASN A 95 22.44 10.99 13.87
CA ASN A 95 22.78 10.81 12.46
C ASN A 95 24.07 10.00 12.24
N ASP A 96 24.73 9.50 13.29
CA ASP A 96 26.03 8.83 13.19
C ASP A 96 25.88 7.30 13.07
N LEU A 97 26.77 6.68 12.28
CA LEU A 97 26.95 5.22 12.28
C LEU A 97 28.15 4.84 13.14
N ILE A 98 27.92 4.02 14.17
CA ILE A 98 28.96 3.49 15.07
C ILE A 98 29.18 2.01 14.75
N ILE A 99 30.45 1.65 14.52
CA ILE A 99 30.87 0.30 14.14
C ILE A 99 31.76 -0.26 15.25
N LYS A 100 31.34 -1.37 15.87
CA LYS A 100 32.09 -2.06 16.92
C LYS A 100 32.56 -3.44 16.44
N ALA A 101 33.71 -3.48 15.78
CA ALA A 101 34.27 -4.71 15.20
C ALA A 101 35.17 -5.52 16.15
N TYR A 102 35.53 -4.98 17.33
CA TYR A 102 36.45 -5.62 18.29
C TYR A 102 35.92 -5.62 19.75
N GLY A 103 34.59 -5.65 19.91
CA GLY A 103 33.90 -5.58 21.21
C GLY A 103 33.75 -4.14 21.74
N GLU A 104 33.32 -3.99 23.00
CA GLU A 104 32.83 -2.70 23.53
C GLU A 104 33.85 -1.57 23.67
N LYS A 105 35.16 -1.86 23.64
CA LYS A 105 36.21 -0.86 23.90
C LYS A 105 36.70 -0.14 22.65
N ASP A 106 36.44 -0.74 21.48
CA ASP A 106 36.94 -0.27 20.19
C ASP A 106 35.74 0.07 19.29
N SER A 107 35.70 1.29 18.76
CA SER A 107 34.59 1.73 17.89
C SER A 107 35.06 2.73 16.84
N VAL A 108 34.45 2.68 15.66
CA VAL A 108 34.61 3.70 14.61
C VAL A 108 33.27 4.40 14.43
N THR A 109 33.25 5.72 14.59
CA THR A 109 32.05 6.54 14.40
C THR A 109 32.15 7.30 13.09
N LEU A 110 31.27 7.02 12.13
CA LEU A 110 31.06 7.82 10.94
C LEU A 110 30.03 8.91 11.26
N ARG A 111 30.46 10.16 11.37
CA ARG A 111 29.59 11.28 11.79
C ARG A 111 28.59 11.65 10.72
N ASN A 112 27.31 11.80 11.04
CA ASN A 112 26.23 12.17 10.11
C ASN A 112 26.03 11.19 8.94
N PHE A 113 26.37 9.90 9.13
CA PHE A 113 26.21 8.84 8.13
C PHE A 113 24.81 8.76 7.50
N PHE A 114 23.76 8.97 8.30
CA PHE A 114 22.35 8.79 7.91
C PHE A 114 21.63 10.07 7.48
N ILE A 115 22.33 11.19 7.27
CA ILE A 115 21.68 12.41 6.73
C ILE A 115 21.50 12.22 5.22
N ASP A 116 20.26 12.27 4.77
CA ASP A 116 19.88 12.22 3.36
C ASP A 116 20.38 13.46 2.58
N PRO A 117 21.10 13.30 1.46
CA PRO A 117 21.44 14.38 0.55
C PRO A 117 20.27 14.88 -0.34
N ALA A 118 19.04 14.36 -0.25
CA ALA A 118 17.94 14.69 -1.17
C ALA A 118 17.35 16.11 -1.03
N ASN A 119 17.92 17.02 -0.22
CA ASN A 119 17.61 18.44 -0.35
C ASN A 119 18.18 18.96 -1.70
N PRO A 120 17.33 19.37 -2.66
CA PRO A 120 17.79 19.82 -3.97
C PRO A 120 18.67 21.09 -3.94
N GLU A 121 18.64 21.84 -2.84
CA GLU A 121 19.50 23.02 -2.64
C GLU A 121 20.92 22.68 -2.16
N ASP A 122 21.14 21.47 -1.64
CA ASP A 122 22.45 20.99 -1.19
C ASP A 122 23.06 20.03 -2.21
N ASN A 123 23.70 20.62 -3.21
CA ASN A 123 24.43 19.92 -4.26
C ASN A 123 25.40 18.85 -3.71
N ASN A 124 24.95 17.59 -3.78
CA ASN A 124 25.72 16.34 -3.92
C ASN A 124 26.58 15.90 -2.72
N ARG A 125 26.27 14.74 -2.09
CA ARG A 125 27.19 13.89 -1.27
C ARG A 125 26.53 12.58 -0.79
N TYR A 126 26.75 11.47 -1.49
CA TYR A 126 26.49 10.13 -0.94
C TYR A 126 27.68 9.67 -0.10
N ARG A 127 27.46 9.35 1.18
CA ARG A 127 28.49 8.81 2.08
C ARG A 127 28.77 7.35 1.76
N ASN A 128 29.47 7.14 0.66
CA ASN A 128 29.70 5.80 0.15
C ASN A 128 30.95 5.18 0.79
N TYR A 129 30.74 4.14 1.61
CA TYR A 129 31.80 3.39 2.30
C TYR A 129 31.67 1.88 2.03
N LYS A 130 32.80 1.21 1.82
CA LYS A 130 32.94 -0.24 1.89
C LYS A 130 33.55 -0.62 3.24
N PHE A 131 32.88 -1.50 3.99
CA PHE A 131 33.37 -2.03 5.26
C PHE A 131 33.95 -3.43 5.02
N ILE A 132 35.27 -3.54 5.04
CA ILE A 132 36.02 -4.72 4.66
C ILE A 132 36.43 -5.51 5.91
N PHE A 133 35.89 -6.71 6.06
CA PHE A 133 36.24 -7.68 7.09
C PHE A 133 37.00 -8.87 6.47
N GLN A 134 37.51 -9.80 7.29
CA GLN A 134 38.20 -10.98 6.77
C GLN A 134 37.30 -11.93 5.97
N ASP A 135 36.03 -11.99 6.32
CA ASP A 135 35.04 -12.94 5.79
C ASP A 135 34.22 -12.36 4.64
N LYS A 136 33.86 -11.07 4.69
CA LYS A 136 33.11 -10.40 3.63
C LYS A 136 33.34 -8.89 3.63
N THR A 137 32.95 -8.26 2.53
CA THR A 137 32.78 -6.81 2.44
C THR A 137 31.30 -6.50 2.64
N ILE A 138 30.99 -5.55 3.52
CA ILE A 138 29.66 -4.95 3.67
C ILE A 138 29.67 -3.64 2.89
N THR A 139 28.68 -3.46 2.03
CA THR A 139 28.48 -2.29 1.16
C THR A 139 27.42 -1.35 1.73
N LEU A 140 27.23 -0.18 1.12
CA LEU A 140 26.12 0.72 1.48
C LEU A 140 24.76 0.03 1.32
N ASN A 141 24.58 -0.74 0.25
CA ASN A 141 23.38 -1.54 0.02
C ASN A 141 23.17 -2.57 1.14
N ASP A 142 24.23 -3.19 1.64
CA ASP A 142 24.09 -4.12 2.77
C ASP A 142 23.72 -3.40 4.07
N ILE A 143 24.21 -2.16 4.29
CA ILE A 143 23.85 -1.33 5.46
C ILE A 143 22.44 -0.79 5.35
N SER A 144 21.97 -0.40 4.15
CA SER A 144 20.62 0.13 3.97
C SER A 144 19.55 -0.89 4.32
N HIS A 145 19.80 -2.18 4.10
CA HIS A 145 18.88 -3.25 4.49
C HIS A 145 19.10 -3.75 5.94
N MET A 146 19.80 -3.00 6.81
CA MET A 146 19.96 -3.35 8.22
C MET A 146 18.94 -2.60 9.10
N PRO A 147 18.32 -3.28 10.09
CA PRO A 147 17.40 -2.62 11.01
C PRO A 147 18.13 -1.67 11.95
N PHE A 148 17.70 -0.41 11.97
CA PHE A 148 18.15 0.59 12.95
C PHE A 148 16.96 1.14 13.75
N GLU A 149 17.16 1.39 15.05
CA GLU A 149 16.23 2.22 15.83
C GLU A 149 16.56 3.70 15.59
N THR A 150 15.57 4.49 15.23
CA THR A 150 15.78 5.91 14.89
C THR A 150 15.87 6.78 16.15
N PRO A 151 16.77 7.78 16.17
CA PRO A 151 16.89 8.76 17.24
C PRO A 151 16.12 10.04 16.94
N TYR A 152 15.38 10.55 17.95
CA TYR A 152 14.66 11.83 17.92
C TYR A 152 15.47 13.00 17.33
N ASN A 153 14.91 13.73 16.36
CA ASN A 153 15.48 14.95 15.82
C ASN A 153 14.89 16.22 16.48
N PRO A 154 15.59 16.84 17.43
CA PRO A 154 15.06 17.97 18.21
C PRO A 154 14.92 19.28 17.41
N LEU A 155 15.46 19.34 16.17
CA LEU A 155 15.35 20.54 15.34
C LEU A 155 14.00 20.63 14.62
N PHE A 156 13.35 19.50 14.38
CA PHE A 156 12.06 19.43 13.68
C PHE A 156 10.94 18.80 14.54
N ASN A 157 11.28 18.16 15.66
CA ASN A 157 10.36 17.33 16.46
C ASN A 157 9.92 16.05 15.72
N ASP A 158 10.74 15.59 14.77
CA ASP A 158 10.43 14.47 13.88
C ASP A 158 11.33 13.26 14.17
N TYR A 159 10.85 12.07 13.85
CA TYR A 159 11.62 10.83 13.82
C TYR A 159 11.68 10.30 12.39
N THR A 160 12.87 10.30 11.78
CA THR A 160 13.05 9.97 10.36
C THR A 160 13.92 8.73 10.14
N GLY A 161 13.43 7.78 9.35
CA GLY A 161 14.12 6.60 8.83
C GLY A 161 15.15 6.93 7.74
N TRP A 162 15.55 5.95 6.95
CA TRP A 162 16.56 6.03 5.89
C TRP A 162 16.18 5.17 4.66
N LEU A 163 17.11 4.42 4.07
CA LEU A 163 16.92 3.70 2.80
C LEU A 163 16.57 2.21 2.94
N GLY A 164 16.29 1.75 4.14
CA GLY A 164 15.72 0.42 4.33
C GLY A 164 15.21 0.24 5.75
N THR A 165 14.67 -0.94 6.03
CA THR A 165 13.87 -1.24 7.23
C THR A 165 14.35 -0.55 8.51
N ASP A 166 13.56 0.36 9.01
CA ASP A 166 13.74 1.10 10.24
C ASP A 166 12.65 0.73 11.27
N ILE A 167 13.00 0.82 12.55
CA ILE A 167 12.01 0.79 13.64
C ILE A 167 11.98 2.17 14.27
N ILE A 168 10.88 2.88 14.08
CA ILE A 168 10.68 4.26 14.52
C ILE A 168 9.65 4.25 15.64
N LYS A 169 10.00 4.89 16.76
CA LYS A 169 9.18 4.91 17.98
C LYS A 169 9.04 6.35 18.44
N GLY A 170 7.80 6.82 18.46
CA GLY A 170 7.37 8.09 19.03
C GLY A 170 7.42 8.07 20.56
N SER A 171 6.63 8.94 21.15
CA SER A 171 6.59 9.28 22.55
C SER A 171 5.14 9.36 23.03
N SER A 172 4.90 9.92 24.22
CA SER A 172 3.54 10.08 24.74
C SER A 172 2.94 11.46 24.40
N LYS A 173 3.34 12.02 23.26
CA LYS A 173 2.92 13.35 22.77
C LYS A 173 2.79 13.26 21.27
N ALA A 174 2.06 14.21 20.68
CA ALA A 174 2.06 14.45 19.25
C ALA A 174 3.48 14.46 18.65
N ASP A 175 3.72 13.50 17.77
CA ASP A 175 4.96 13.22 17.08
C ASP A 175 4.72 13.15 15.57
N THR A 176 5.79 13.40 14.80
CA THR A 176 5.78 13.22 13.34
C THR A 176 6.86 12.20 12.97
N LEU A 177 6.47 11.13 12.28
CA LEU A 177 7.32 9.97 11.98
C LEU A 177 7.34 9.71 10.47
N PHE A 178 8.53 9.52 9.89
CA PHE A 178 8.71 9.22 8.47
C PHE A 178 9.64 8.01 8.30
N GLY A 179 9.20 6.94 7.64
CA GLY A 179 10.01 5.75 7.31
C GLY A 179 11.00 6.00 6.17
N TYR A 180 10.51 6.63 5.10
CA TYR A 180 11.20 6.86 3.81
C TYR A 180 11.24 5.63 2.91
N ASP A 181 12.40 5.06 2.57
CA ASP A 181 12.46 3.87 1.71
C ASP A 181 12.74 2.66 2.61
N GLY A 182 12.07 1.53 2.37
CA GLY A 182 12.25 0.31 3.14
C GLY A 182 10.93 -0.25 3.65
N ASP A 183 10.95 -1.52 4.08
CA ASP A 183 9.81 -2.09 4.82
C ASP A 183 9.97 -1.67 6.30
N ASP A 184 9.32 -0.61 6.75
CA ASP A 184 9.52 0.04 8.05
C ASP A 184 8.47 -0.33 9.09
N ILE A 185 8.78 -0.08 10.37
CA ILE A 185 7.82 -0.23 11.47
C ILE A 185 7.77 1.05 12.30
N LEU A 186 6.62 1.72 12.30
CA LEU A 186 6.38 2.97 13.01
C LEU A 186 5.41 2.76 14.18
N TYR A 187 5.73 3.34 15.34
CA TYR A 187 4.86 3.36 16.53
C TYR A 187 4.68 4.81 17.01
N GLY A 188 3.47 5.35 16.99
CA GLY A 188 3.15 6.69 17.54
C GLY A 188 3.12 6.70 19.07
N TYR A 189 2.36 5.76 19.65
CA TYR A 189 2.06 5.59 21.08
C TYR A 189 0.91 6.46 21.59
N ASP A 190 1.16 7.48 22.41
CA ASP A 190 0.07 8.36 22.88
C ASP A 190 0.27 9.73 22.24
N GLY A 191 -0.80 10.42 21.86
CA GLY A 191 -0.71 11.73 21.21
C GLY A 191 -1.47 11.74 19.90
N ASP A 192 -1.69 12.94 19.34
CA ASP A 192 -2.24 13.06 18.00
C ASP A 192 -1.03 13.09 17.04
N ASP A 193 -0.70 11.95 16.43
CA ASP A 193 0.53 11.72 15.69
C ASP A 193 0.32 11.76 14.16
N GLU A 194 1.39 12.06 13.41
CA GLU A 194 1.42 11.99 11.95
C GLU A 194 2.51 10.99 11.53
N LEU A 195 2.12 9.86 10.93
CA LEU A 195 3.00 8.74 10.59
C LEU A 195 2.95 8.49 9.08
N ASN A 196 4.12 8.41 8.44
CA ASN A 196 4.25 8.08 7.03
C ASN A 196 5.29 6.97 6.84
N GLY A 197 4.88 5.83 6.28
CA GLY A 197 5.75 4.69 5.96
C GLY A 197 6.72 5.05 4.85
N GLY A 198 6.19 5.35 3.67
CA GLY A 198 6.95 5.87 2.54
C GLY A 198 6.93 4.90 1.36
N MET A 199 8.07 4.34 0.97
CA MET A 199 8.17 3.31 -0.07
C MET A 199 8.52 1.98 0.57
N GLY A 200 7.77 0.92 0.29
CA GLY A 200 8.01 -0.40 0.85
C GLY A 200 6.75 -0.93 1.51
N ASN A 201 6.83 -2.11 2.13
CA ASN A 201 5.72 -2.70 2.86
C ASN A 201 5.87 -2.32 4.34
N ASP A 202 5.14 -1.31 4.76
CA ASP A 202 5.26 -0.68 6.05
C ASP A 202 4.27 -1.26 7.07
N THR A 203 4.62 -1.16 8.34
CA THR A 203 3.74 -1.49 9.46
C THR A 203 3.64 -0.29 10.39
N ILE A 204 2.48 0.34 10.45
CA ILE A 204 2.25 1.59 11.15
C ILE A 204 1.20 1.39 12.25
N TYR A 205 1.56 1.77 13.47
CA TYR A 205 0.67 1.79 14.63
C TYR A 205 0.55 3.23 15.15
N GLY A 206 -0.64 3.84 15.07
CA GLY A 206 -0.93 5.17 15.63
C GLY A 206 -0.86 5.13 17.16
N GLY A 207 -1.86 4.53 17.78
CA GLY A 207 -1.91 4.27 19.21
C GLY A 207 -3.12 4.93 19.88
N ASP A 208 -2.91 5.73 20.91
CA ASP A 208 -3.95 6.49 21.61
C ASP A 208 -3.89 7.97 21.16
N GLY A 209 -4.96 8.49 20.56
CA GLY A 209 -5.06 9.87 20.09
C GLY A 209 -5.66 9.92 18.69
N ASN A 210 -5.86 11.12 18.15
CA ASN A 210 -6.40 11.24 16.79
C ASN A 210 -5.24 11.32 15.80
N ASP A 211 -4.94 10.20 15.16
CA ASP A 211 -3.73 10.02 14.35
C ASP A 211 -4.00 10.18 12.86
N ILE A 212 -2.95 10.51 12.11
CA ILE A 212 -2.94 10.51 10.64
C ILE A 212 -1.87 9.52 10.16
N LEU A 213 -2.30 8.47 9.46
CA LEU A 213 -1.43 7.41 8.96
C LEU A 213 -1.41 7.39 7.44
N TYR A 214 -0.20 7.33 6.87
CA TYR A 214 0.05 7.13 5.44
C TYR A 214 0.93 5.89 5.27
N GLY A 215 0.45 4.85 4.58
CA GLY A 215 1.27 3.71 4.18
C GLY A 215 2.31 4.13 3.16
N GLY A 216 1.85 4.60 2.00
CA GLY A 216 2.69 5.06 0.91
C GLY A 216 3.06 6.54 0.88
N ASN A 217 3.80 6.94 -0.17
CA ASN A 217 4.02 8.35 -0.47
C ASN A 217 2.73 9.02 -0.98
N TYR A 218 2.53 10.29 -0.63
CA TYR A 218 1.50 11.13 -1.28
C TYR A 218 1.74 11.31 -2.81
N TYR A 219 2.94 10.95 -3.29
CA TYR A 219 3.32 11.12 -4.69
C TYR A 219 2.90 9.89 -5.52
N PRO A 220 2.15 10.08 -6.62
CA PRO A 220 1.43 9.03 -7.35
C PRO A 220 2.33 8.11 -8.21
N ASP A 221 3.58 7.86 -7.81
CA ASP A 221 4.45 6.93 -8.53
C ASP A 221 4.18 5.50 -8.04
N ALA A 222 2.94 5.03 -8.28
CA ALA A 222 2.33 3.78 -7.83
C ALA A 222 3.13 2.49 -8.13
N ASN A 223 4.26 2.57 -8.82
CA ASN A 223 5.12 1.42 -9.07
C ASN A 223 6.10 1.11 -7.93
N ARG A 224 6.03 1.86 -6.82
CA ARG A 224 7.01 1.78 -5.71
C ARG A 224 6.39 1.78 -4.31
N ASP A 225 5.10 2.01 -4.18
CA ASP A 225 4.40 1.81 -2.90
C ASP A 225 4.21 0.30 -2.67
N GLY A 226 4.18 -0.13 -1.41
CA GLY A 226 4.09 -1.54 -1.02
C GLY A 226 2.75 -1.88 -0.39
N ASP A 227 2.62 -3.14 0.02
CA ASP A 227 1.42 -3.65 0.70
C ASP A 227 1.54 -3.33 2.21
N ASP A 228 0.80 -2.33 2.68
CA ASP A 228 0.98 -1.76 4.01
C ASP A 228 0.02 -2.32 5.06
N TYR A 229 0.44 -2.30 6.33
CA TYR A 229 -0.40 -2.58 7.50
C TYR A 229 -0.54 -1.31 8.34
N LEU A 230 -1.76 -0.81 8.48
CA LEU A 230 -2.08 0.45 9.17
C LEU A 230 -3.12 0.20 10.27
N ASP A 231 -2.76 0.53 11.52
CA ASP A 231 -3.60 0.36 12.70
C ASP A 231 -3.65 1.68 13.49
N GLY A 232 -4.78 2.40 13.40
CA GLY A 232 -4.99 3.70 14.03
C GLY A 232 -5.01 3.61 15.55
N GLY A 233 -5.82 2.70 16.09
CA GLY A 233 -5.83 2.37 17.51
C GLY A 233 -7.04 2.92 18.24
N ASN A 234 -6.87 3.88 19.16
CA ASN A 234 -7.96 4.54 19.86
C ASN A 234 -7.96 6.03 19.50
N GLY A 235 -9.07 6.54 18.99
CA GLY A 235 -9.19 7.94 18.60
C GLY A 235 -9.98 8.07 17.32
N ASP A 236 -10.24 9.30 16.88
CA ASP A 236 -10.83 9.50 15.55
C ASP A 236 -9.67 9.67 14.54
N ASP A 237 -9.35 8.60 13.81
CA ASP A 237 -8.13 8.51 12.98
C ASP A 237 -8.39 8.77 11.48
N GLU A 238 -7.38 9.27 10.77
CA GLU A 238 -7.36 9.38 9.31
C GLU A 238 -6.28 8.44 8.73
N ILE A 239 -6.70 7.37 8.03
CA ILE A 239 -5.80 6.33 7.53
C ILE A 239 -5.85 6.27 6.00
N TYR A 240 -4.68 6.40 5.38
CA TYR A 240 -4.47 6.37 3.95
C TYR A 240 -3.49 5.23 3.59
N GLY A 241 -3.96 4.22 2.86
CA GLY A 241 -3.14 3.10 2.37
C GLY A 241 -2.08 3.59 1.38
N GLY A 242 -2.54 4.03 0.21
CA GLY A 242 -1.66 4.50 -0.86
C GLY A 242 -1.91 3.70 -2.12
N GLY A 243 -0.84 3.34 -2.83
CA GLY A 243 -0.92 2.25 -3.81
C GLY A 243 -0.40 0.96 -3.18
N GLY A 244 -0.98 -0.18 -3.53
CA GLY A 244 -0.61 -1.45 -2.92
C GLY A 244 -1.83 -2.22 -2.43
N HIS A 245 -1.63 -3.41 -1.87
CA HIS A 245 -2.70 -4.19 -1.25
C HIS A 245 -2.68 -4.02 0.27
N ASP A 246 -3.40 -3.02 0.76
CA ASP A 246 -3.23 -2.54 2.12
C ASP A 246 -4.18 -3.23 3.11
N THR A 247 -3.78 -3.24 4.37
CA THR A 247 -4.61 -3.67 5.50
C THR A 247 -4.84 -2.49 6.44
N LEU A 248 -6.08 -2.01 6.50
CA LEU A 248 -6.46 -0.85 7.31
C LEU A 248 -7.34 -1.27 8.49
N ILE A 249 -6.96 -0.85 9.69
CA ILE A 249 -7.68 -1.00 10.94
C ILE A 249 -7.81 0.40 11.56
N GLY A 250 -9.01 0.98 11.54
CA GLY A 250 -9.25 2.25 12.25
C GLY A 250 -9.04 2.08 13.76
N GLY A 251 -9.69 1.06 14.31
CA GLY A 251 -9.59 0.75 15.73
C GLY A 251 -10.87 1.16 16.43
N ALA A 252 -10.80 1.95 17.49
CA ALA A 252 -11.95 2.44 18.24
C ALA A 252 -12.06 3.96 18.14
N GLY A 253 -13.16 4.45 17.57
CA GLY A 253 -13.42 5.88 17.44
C GLY A 253 -14.35 6.15 16.28
N ASN A 254 -14.13 7.20 15.52
CA ASN A 254 -14.88 7.44 14.29
C ASN A 254 -13.86 7.75 13.19
N ASP A 255 -13.50 6.70 12.47
CA ASP A 255 -12.31 6.73 11.64
C ASP A 255 -12.65 7.03 10.18
N TYR A 256 -11.70 7.63 9.47
CA TYR A 256 -11.73 7.78 8.03
C TYR A 256 -10.66 6.86 7.43
N LEU A 257 -11.07 5.95 6.55
CA LEU A 257 -10.18 4.97 5.93
C LEU A 257 -10.25 5.09 4.40
N ALA A 258 -9.11 5.24 3.76
CA ALA A 258 -8.97 5.25 2.31
C ALA A 258 -7.78 4.37 1.92
N GLY A 259 -8.04 3.17 1.41
CA GLY A 259 -7.01 2.21 1.01
C GLY A 259 -6.24 2.68 -0.22
N GLY A 260 -6.94 3.25 -1.20
CA GLY A 260 -6.33 3.71 -2.44
C GLY A 260 -7.37 3.72 -3.54
N ASP A 261 -6.90 3.69 -4.80
CA ASP A 261 -7.77 3.40 -5.94
C ASP A 261 -7.19 2.19 -6.68
N TRP A 262 -8.06 1.29 -7.16
CA TRP A 262 -7.81 0.20 -8.11
C TRP A 262 -7.16 -1.07 -7.58
N GLU A 263 -6.24 -0.98 -6.62
CA GLU A 263 -5.73 -2.13 -5.90
C GLU A 263 -6.76 -2.66 -4.88
N SER A 264 -6.56 -3.89 -4.41
CA SER A 264 -7.47 -4.54 -3.47
C SER A 264 -7.00 -4.38 -2.02
N ASP A 265 -7.82 -3.75 -1.18
CA ASP A 265 -7.50 -3.48 0.21
C ASP A 265 -8.34 -4.31 1.18
N SER A 266 -7.87 -4.40 2.43
CA SER A 266 -8.50 -5.15 3.51
C SER A 266 -8.79 -4.27 4.71
N TYR A 267 -10.07 -3.99 4.95
CA TYR A 267 -10.56 -3.22 6.08
C TYR A 267 -11.02 -4.16 7.18
N ILE A 268 -10.43 -4.07 8.38
CA ILE A 268 -10.72 -5.01 9.46
C ILE A 268 -11.39 -4.28 10.64
N PHE A 269 -12.62 -4.69 10.93
CA PHE A 269 -13.41 -4.15 12.03
C PHE A 269 -13.54 -5.18 13.16
N HIS A 270 -13.48 -4.67 14.39
CA HIS A 270 -13.77 -5.39 15.63
C HIS A 270 -14.93 -4.72 16.36
N LYS A 271 -15.60 -5.44 17.27
CA LYS A 271 -16.66 -4.82 18.08
C LYS A 271 -16.12 -3.64 18.91
N GLY A 272 -16.81 -2.52 18.84
CA GLY A 272 -16.46 -1.26 19.50
C GLY A 272 -15.73 -0.29 18.58
N HIS A 273 -15.76 -0.52 17.26
CA HIS A 273 -15.03 0.30 16.30
C HIS A 273 -15.59 1.72 16.15
N GLY A 274 -16.91 1.88 16.34
CA GLY A 274 -17.58 3.18 16.34
C GLY A 274 -18.20 3.55 14.99
N GLN A 275 -18.04 4.78 14.50
CA GLN A 275 -18.74 5.27 13.29
C GLN A 275 -17.75 5.63 12.17
N ASP A 276 -17.40 4.65 11.35
CA ASP A 276 -16.29 4.80 10.42
C ASP A 276 -16.78 5.08 9.00
N ILE A 277 -15.96 5.77 8.22
CA ILE A 277 -16.20 6.10 6.82
C ILE A 277 -15.10 5.47 5.99
N ILE A 278 -15.50 4.78 4.93
CA ILE A 278 -14.59 4.28 3.90
C ILE A 278 -14.85 5.02 2.60
N GLU A 279 -13.78 5.50 1.98
CA GLU A 279 -13.75 6.08 0.65
C GLU A 279 -12.65 5.41 -0.15
N ASP A 280 -13.05 4.51 -1.05
CA ASP A 280 -12.15 3.65 -1.82
C ASP A 280 -12.88 3.19 -3.08
N MET A 281 -12.14 3.05 -4.18
CA MET A 281 -12.60 2.53 -5.45
C MET A 281 -11.81 1.29 -5.84
N GLY A 282 -12.50 0.25 -6.28
CA GLY A 282 -11.87 -0.95 -6.82
C GLY A 282 -12.46 -1.36 -8.16
N TYR A 283 -11.96 -2.48 -8.70
CA TYR A 283 -12.62 -3.14 -9.81
C TYR A 283 -13.67 -4.14 -9.30
N ASP A 284 -14.95 -3.85 -9.52
CA ASP A 284 -16.09 -4.77 -9.26
C ASP A 284 -16.41 -5.66 -10.49
N GLN A 285 -15.47 -5.80 -11.43
CA GLN A 285 -15.71 -6.49 -12.70
C GLN A 285 -14.76 -7.68 -12.85
N LEU A 286 -15.24 -8.79 -13.39
CA LEU A 286 -14.39 -9.89 -13.82
C LEU A 286 -13.35 -9.41 -14.86
N PRO A 287 -12.16 -10.03 -14.92
CA PRO A 287 -11.66 -11.08 -14.03
C PRO A 287 -11.22 -10.57 -12.64
N PHE A 288 -11.36 -9.28 -12.36
CA PHE A 288 -10.86 -8.59 -11.18
C PHE A 288 -11.79 -8.66 -9.96
N LEU A 289 -12.85 -9.48 -9.96
CA LEU A 289 -13.62 -9.79 -8.72
C LEU A 289 -12.73 -10.33 -7.58
N SER A 290 -11.60 -10.97 -7.91
CA SER A 290 -10.60 -11.37 -6.90
C SER A 290 -9.77 -10.21 -6.35
N GLN A 291 -9.94 -9.01 -6.90
CA GLN A 291 -9.30 -7.74 -6.51
C GLN A 291 -10.32 -6.77 -5.90
N SER A 292 -11.52 -7.23 -5.54
CA SER A 292 -12.44 -6.42 -4.75
C SER A 292 -11.92 -6.25 -3.32
N ASN A 293 -12.17 -5.08 -2.75
CA ASN A 293 -11.84 -4.74 -1.38
C ASN A 293 -12.55 -5.67 -0.41
N GLN A 294 -11.88 -6.02 0.68
CA GLN A 294 -12.39 -6.93 1.69
C GLN A 294 -12.81 -6.14 2.93
N LEU A 295 -14.10 -6.19 3.24
CA LEU A 295 -14.66 -5.61 4.46
C LEU A 295 -14.88 -6.69 5.51
N LYS A 296 -13.95 -6.82 6.44
CA LYS A 296 -13.89 -7.95 7.38
C LYS A 296 -14.40 -7.57 8.77
N PHE A 297 -15.51 -8.20 9.17
CA PHE A 297 -16.08 -8.05 10.51
C PHE A 297 -15.75 -9.27 11.36
N THR A 298 -14.72 -9.14 12.20
CA THR A 298 -14.27 -10.23 13.07
C THR A 298 -15.27 -10.50 14.19
N GLU A 299 -15.47 -11.76 14.57
CA GLU A 299 -16.45 -12.16 15.59
C GLU A 299 -17.94 -11.85 15.28
N ALA A 300 -18.23 -11.19 14.15
CA ALA A 300 -19.57 -10.88 13.68
C ALA A 300 -20.13 -12.00 12.79
N LYS A 301 -21.46 -12.13 12.78
CA LYS A 301 -22.18 -13.04 11.88
C LYS A 301 -23.06 -12.23 10.94
N SER A 302 -23.06 -12.57 9.66
CA SER A 302 -23.90 -11.94 8.65
C SER A 302 -25.40 -12.03 8.98
N THR A 303 -25.82 -13.05 9.72
CA THR A 303 -27.20 -13.20 10.21
C THR A 303 -27.63 -12.12 11.21
N ASP A 304 -26.67 -11.49 11.90
CA ASP A 304 -26.92 -10.41 12.85
C ASP A 304 -26.70 -9.02 12.24
N ALA A 305 -26.11 -8.95 11.04
CA ALA A 305 -25.77 -7.71 10.36
C ALA A 305 -27.01 -7.04 9.71
N VAL A 306 -27.05 -5.71 9.79
CA VAL A 306 -28.08 -4.86 9.17
C VAL A 306 -27.42 -3.93 8.15
N PHE A 307 -27.99 -3.89 6.95
CA PHE A 307 -27.54 -3.07 5.82
C PHE A 307 -28.59 -2.01 5.54
N LYS A 308 -28.20 -0.75 5.37
CA LYS A 308 -29.14 0.33 5.06
C LYS A 308 -28.56 1.24 3.99
N ARG A 309 -29.42 1.69 3.08
CA ARG A 309 -29.08 2.76 2.17
C ARG A 309 -29.35 4.13 2.82
N ASP A 310 -28.41 5.04 2.68
CA ASP A 310 -28.52 6.45 3.07
C ASP A 310 -28.04 7.34 1.91
N GLY A 311 -28.95 7.75 1.04
CA GLY A 311 -28.59 8.44 -0.20
C GLY A 311 -27.78 7.54 -1.15
N GLU A 312 -26.55 7.96 -1.48
CA GLU A 312 -25.60 7.20 -2.29
C GLU A 312 -24.70 6.28 -1.43
N ASP A 313 -24.80 6.33 -0.10
CA ASP A 313 -23.95 5.55 0.79
C ASP A 313 -24.61 4.25 1.25
N LEU A 314 -23.79 3.23 1.52
CA LEU A 314 -24.20 2.02 2.23
C LEU A 314 -23.75 2.07 3.69
N LEU A 315 -24.68 1.86 4.62
CA LEU A 315 -24.42 1.74 6.04
C LEU A 315 -24.47 0.27 6.46
N VAL A 316 -23.44 -0.21 7.15
CA VAL A 316 -23.31 -1.58 7.63
C VAL A 316 -23.19 -1.61 9.15
N TYR A 317 -24.19 -2.20 9.81
CA TYR A 317 -24.22 -2.45 11.24
C TYR A 317 -23.97 -3.93 11.48
N ALA A 318 -22.71 -4.33 11.57
CA ALA A 318 -22.32 -5.74 11.71
C ALA A 318 -22.49 -6.27 13.14
N TYR A 319 -22.38 -5.39 14.12
CA TYR A 319 -22.46 -5.69 15.54
C TYR A 319 -23.80 -5.17 16.09
N LYS A 320 -24.45 -5.92 16.99
CA LYS A 320 -25.75 -5.57 17.62
C LYS A 320 -25.69 -4.34 18.57
N ASN A 321 -24.69 -3.49 18.40
CA ASN A 321 -24.53 -2.20 19.07
C ASN A 321 -24.75 -1.08 18.04
N ASP A 322 -24.25 0.11 18.35
CA ASP A 322 -24.40 1.28 17.49
C ASP A 322 -23.29 1.38 16.42
N ASP A 323 -22.29 0.48 16.42
CA ASP A 323 -21.17 0.56 15.48
C ASP A 323 -21.65 0.47 14.02
N CYS A 324 -21.10 1.33 13.18
CA CYS A 324 -21.53 1.49 11.79
C CYS A 324 -20.31 1.77 10.90
N VAL A 325 -20.23 1.07 9.77
CA VAL A 325 -19.33 1.44 8.68
C VAL A 325 -20.18 2.07 7.58
N ARG A 326 -19.81 3.28 7.14
CA ARG A 326 -20.37 3.95 5.98
C ARG A 326 -19.42 3.76 4.80
N LEU A 327 -19.84 2.99 3.80
CA LEU A 327 -19.20 2.99 2.48
C LEU A 327 -19.75 4.15 1.66
N LYS A 328 -18.90 5.15 1.43
CA LYS A 328 -19.29 6.37 0.73
C LYS A 328 -19.50 6.09 -0.76
N ASP A 329 -20.51 6.72 -1.35
CA ASP A 329 -20.80 6.64 -2.79
C ASP A 329 -21.05 5.20 -3.30
N TYR A 330 -21.30 4.23 -2.42
CA TYR A 330 -21.50 2.83 -2.79
C TYR A 330 -22.58 2.66 -3.87
N PHE A 331 -23.68 3.39 -3.85
CA PHE A 331 -24.72 3.26 -4.88
C PHE A 331 -24.48 4.09 -6.15
N LYS A 332 -23.34 4.78 -6.28
CA LYS A 332 -23.06 5.71 -7.38
C LYS A 332 -22.63 5.03 -8.67
N ASP A 333 -21.66 4.10 -8.61
CA ASP A 333 -21.17 3.35 -9.76
C ASP A 333 -20.47 2.06 -9.33
N ALA A 334 -20.06 1.22 -10.29
CA ALA A 334 -19.46 -0.07 -10.01
C ALA A 334 -18.10 0.01 -9.30
N PHE A 335 -17.34 1.10 -9.48
CA PHE A 335 -16.01 1.21 -8.89
C PHE A 335 -16.09 1.39 -7.37
N HIS A 336 -17.05 2.18 -6.90
CA HIS A 336 -17.30 2.40 -5.46
C HIS A 336 -18.00 1.21 -4.78
N ARG A 337 -18.37 0.17 -5.54
CA ARG A 337 -19.07 -1.02 -5.03
C ARG A 337 -18.23 -2.26 -4.87
N ALA A 338 -16.96 -2.20 -5.28
CA ALA A 338 -16.05 -3.33 -5.33
C ALA A 338 -15.68 -3.84 -3.92
N PHE A 339 -16.64 -4.34 -3.15
CA PHE A 339 -16.49 -4.81 -1.77
C PHE A 339 -17.08 -6.21 -1.58
N ILE A 340 -16.29 -7.07 -0.95
CA ILE A 340 -16.72 -8.37 -0.42
C ILE A 340 -16.81 -8.24 1.11
N PHE A 341 -17.97 -8.57 1.67
CA PHE A 341 -18.22 -8.47 3.10
C PHE A 341 -17.95 -9.81 3.77
N CYS A 342 -16.91 -9.87 4.59
CA CYS A 342 -16.41 -11.09 5.23
C CYS A 342 -16.89 -11.17 6.69
N PHE A 343 -17.76 -12.15 6.98
CA PHE A 343 -18.22 -12.48 8.34
C PHE A 343 -17.74 -13.89 8.76
N GLU A 344 -17.86 -14.23 10.04
CA GLU A 344 -17.47 -15.54 10.56
C GLU A 344 -18.30 -16.72 9.98
N ASP A 345 -19.55 -16.46 9.58
CA ASP A 345 -20.45 -17.49 9.08
C ASP A 345 -20.45 -17.63 7.56
N GLN A 346 -20.19 -16.54 6.82
CA GLN A 346 -20.10 -16.51 5.36
C GLN A 346 -19.53 -15.19 4.84
N THR A 347 -19.19 -15.17 3.56
CA THR A 347 -18.94 -13.94 2.80
C THR A 347 -20.21 -13.52 2.06
N LEU A 348 -20.47 -12.21 1.97
CA LEU A 348 -21.52 -11.65 1.11
C LEU A 348 -20.86 -10.83 0.01
N ASP A 349 -21.25 -11.11 -1.23
CA ASP A 349 -20.98 -10.28 -2.40
C ASP A 349 -22.16 -9.30 -2.62
N ILE A 350 -22.17 -8.61 -3.77
CA ILE A 350 -23.24 -7.67 -4.13
C ILE A 350 -24.64 -8.30 -4.06
N SER A 351 -24.79 -9.56 -4.50
CA SER A 351 -26.06 -10.29 -4.45
C SER A 351 -26.49 -10.56 -3.02
N GLY A 352 -25.54 -10.96 -2.16
CA GLY A 352 -25.78 -11.13 -0.72
C GLY A 352 -26.19 -9.83 -0.01
N VAL A 353 -25.60 -8.70 -0.38
CA VAL A 353 -25.97 -7.37 0.16
C VAL A 353 -27.35 -6.94 -0.33
N ALA A 354 -27.64 -7.11 -1.63
CA ALA A 354 -28.95 -6.80 -2.19
C ALA A 354 -30.06 -7.62 -1.51
N GLN A 355 -29.80 -8.90 -1.23
CA GLN A 355 -30.73 -9.74 -0.47
C GLN A 355 -30.99 -9.19 0.93
N LYS A 356 -29.93 -8.78 1.65
CA LYS A 356 -30.08 -8.18 2.98
C LYS A 356 -30.91 -6.91 2.94
N LEU A 357 -30.66 -6.03 1.96
CA LEU A 357 -31.44 -4.81 1.78
C LEU A 357 -32.91 -5.14 1.51
N SER A 358 -33.22 -6.11 0.64
CA SER A 358 -34.59 -6.51 0.27
C SER A 358 -35.35 -7.07 1.46
N GLU A 359 -34.73 -7.97 2.22
CA GLU A 359 -35.32 -8.57 3.43
C GLU A 359 -35.60 -7.52 4.51
N GLN A 360 -34.80 -6.45 4.57
CA GLN A 360 -34.86 -5.44 5.64
C GLN A 360 -35.77 -4.25 5.30
N SER A 361 -35.84 -3.83 4.03
CA SER A 361 -36.72 -2.76 3.57
C SER A 361 -38.11 -3.28 3.15
N GLY A 362 -38.20 -4.55 2.72
CA GLY A 362 -39.38 -5.11 2.08
C GLY A 362 -39.55 -4.69 0.61
N GLU A 363 -38.56 -3.99 0.04
CA GLU A 363 -38.49 -3.67 -1.39
C GLU A 363 -38.11 -4.93 -2.18
N SER A 364 -38.52 -5.01 -3.45
CA SER A 364 -38.14 -6.15 -4.28
C SER A 364 -36.65 -6.10 -4.58
N MET A 365 -36.03 -7.27 -4.76
CA MET A 365 -34.63 -7.36 -5.17
C MET A 365 -34.38 -6.56 -6.46
N ALA A 366 -35.31 -6.63 -7.41
CA ALA A 366 -35.24 -5.89 -8.67
C ALA A 366 -35.21 -4.38 -8.45
N ASP A 367 -36.03 -3.83 -7.55
CA ASP A 367 -36.03 -2.39 -7.24
C ASP A 367 -34.73 -1.94 -6.55
N ILE A 368 -34.14 -2.82 -5.74
CA ILE A 368 -32.85 -2.56 -5.08
C ILE A 368 -31.73 -2.61 -6.10
N LEU A 369 -31.69 -3.63 -6.96
CA LEU A 369 -30.71 -3.76 -8.04
C LEU A 369 -30.84 -2.62 -9.06
N ASP A 370 -32.05 -2.13 -9.36
CA ASP A 370 -32.27 -0.94 -10.20
C ASP A 370 -31.61 0.33 -9.62
N ASN A 371 -31.43 0.37 -8.30
CA ASN A 371 -30.73 1.45 -7.58
C ASN A 371 -29.22 1.24 -7.43
N PHE A 372 -28.71 0.03 -7.70
CA PHE A 372 -27.29 -0.30 -7.78
C PHE A 372 -26.69 0.10 -9.14
N ILE A 373 -27.44 0.79 -9.97
CA ILE A 373 -27.18 0.87 -11.39
C ILE A 373 -27.07 2.33 -11.80
N THR A 374 -25.87 2.74 -12.24
CA THR A 374 -25.75 3.97 -13.03
C THR A 374 -24.82 3.77 -14.22
N GLN A 375 -25.42 3.99 -15.39
CA GLN A 375 -24.95 3.87 -16.78
C GLN A 375 -24.89 2.46 -17.38
N GLY A 376 -25.64 2.26 -18.47
CA GLY A 376 -25.63 1.05 -19.30
C GLY A 376 -26.79 0.07 -19.11
N VAL A 377 -27.72 0.32 -18.18
CA VAL A 377 -28.79 -0.63 -17.86
C VAL A 377 -30.11 -0.32 -18.53
N GLN A 378 -30.68 -1.37 -19.14
CA GLN A 378 -32.05 -1.36 -19.63
C GLN A 378 -32.87 -2.33 -18.77
N THR A 379 -33.95 -1.84 -18.17
CA THR A 379 -34.91 -2.67 -17.43
C THR A 379 -36.21 -2.83 -18.23
N ALA A 380 -36.82 -4.01 -18.14
CA ALA A 380 -38.08 -4.32 -18.78
C ALA A 380 -39.20 -3.50 -18.10
N SER A 381 -39.97 -2.77 -18.90
CA SER A 381 -41.03 -1.87 -18.44
C SER A 381 -42.43 -2.53 -18.49
N LYS A 382 -42.55 -3.70 -19.13
CA LYS A 382 -43.79 -4.47 -19.33
C LYS A 382 -43.51 -5.98 -19.36
N LEU A 383 -44.55 -6.76 -19.11
CA LEU A 383 -44.55 -8.23 -19.25
C LEU A 383 -44.18 -8.65 -20.69
N GLY A 384 -43.07 -9.36 -20.85
CA GLY A 384 -42.61 -9.94 -22.12
C GLY A 384 -41.87 -8.95 -23.02
N ASP A 385 -41.02 -8.11 -22.43
CA ASP A 385 -40.19 -7.15 -23.12
C ASP A 385 -38.97 -7.83 -23.78
N ILE A 386 -38.45 -7.16 -24.82
CA ILE A 386 -37.22 -7.54 -25.49
C ILE A 386 -36.21 -6.44 -25.19
N LEU A 387 -35.13 -6.79 -24.50
CA LEU A 387 -34.05 -5.88 -24.12
C LEU A 387 -32.78 -6.26 -24.89
N SER A 388 -32.13 -5.26 -25.50
CA SER A 388 -30.92 -5.47 -26.27
C SER A 388 -29.92 -4.35 -26.02
N GLY A 389 -28.73 -4.72 -25.55
CA GLY A 389 -27.56 -3.83 -25.50
C GLY A 389 -26.81 -3.88 -26.83
N GLU A 390 -26.85 -2.79 -27.60
CA GLU A 390 -25.97 -2.59 -28.77
C GLU A 390 -24.85 -1.60 -28.43
N ASN A 391 -23.67 -1.81 -29.03
CA ASN A 391 -22.51 -0.93 -28.96
C ASN A 391 -22.90 0.56 -28.96
N SER A 392 -22.70 1.23 -27.84
CA SER A 392 -22.75 2.69 -27.81
C SER A 392 -21.58 3.24 -28.62
N GLU A 393 -21.82 4.29 -29.42
CA GLU A 393 -20.76 5.05 -30.12
C GLU A 393 -19.71 5.64 -29.14
N THR A 394 -19.92 5.47 -27.83
CA THR A 394 -19.05 5.91 -26.72
C THR A 394 -18.01 4.86 -26.30
N GLY A 395 -18.06 3.63 -26.82
CA GLY A 395 -17.06 2.59 -26.54
C GLY A 395 -17.23 1.89 -25.19
N GLU A 396 -18.47 1.80 -24.68
CA GLU A 396 -18.76 1.10 -23.43
C GLU A 396 -18.69 -0.42 -23.61
N LEU A 397 -18.00 -1.08 -22.68
CA LEU A 397 -17.58 -2.48 -22.78
C LEU A 397 -18.56 -3.49 -22.17
N TYR A 398 -19.65 -3.06 -21.51
CA TYR A 398 -20.54 -3.96 -20.76
C TYR A 398 -22.02 -3.56 -20.85
N ASN A 399 -22.93 -4.54 -20.77
CA ASN A 399 -24.38 -4.33 -20.71
C ASN A 399 -24.97 -5.01 -19.47
N GLN A 400 -25.90 -4.36 -18.78
CA GLN A 400 -26.68 -5.02 -17.74
C GLN A 400 -28.18 -4.92 -18.07
N LEU A 401 -28.84 -6.07 -18.23
CA LEU A 401 -30.22 -6.19 -18.70
C LEU A 401 -31.02 -7.00 -17.68
N ILE A 402 -32.14 -6.45 -17.21
CA ILE A 402 -32.97 -7.08 -16.16
C ILE A 402 -34.40 -7.22 -16.67
N GLY A 403 -34.89 -8.46 -16.67
CA GLY A 403 -36.23 -8.88 -17.02
C GLY A 403 -37.26 -8.56 -15.94
N SER A 404 -38.50 -8.83 -16.28
CA SER A 404 -39.69 -8.53 -15.52
C SER A 404 -40.23 -9.81 -14.85
N SER A 405 -41.53 -9.84 -14.57
CA SER A 405 -42.21 -11.05 -14.06
C SER A 405 -42.94 -11.83 -15.16
N GLY A 406 -42.51 -11.69 -16.42
CA GLY A 406 -43.07 -12.40 -17.57
C GLY A 406 -41.96 -12.92 -18.46
N ASN A 407 -42.32 -13.64 -19.51
CA ASN A 407 -41.33 -14.30 -20.39
C ASN A 407 -40.59 -13.29 -21.26
N ASP A 408 -39.40 -12.89 -20.83
CA ASP A 408 -38.58 -11.84 -21.39
C ASP A 408 -37.45 -12.39 -22.28
N ARG A 409 -36.93 -11.53 -23.16
CA ARG A 409 -35.78 -11.86 -24.01
C ARG A 409 -34.70 -10.81 -23.87
N LEU A 410 -33.54 -11.23 -23.37
CA LEU A 410 -32.40 -10.36 -23.07
C LEU A 410 -31.23 -10.73 -23.99
N SER A 411 -30.60 -9.75 -24.62
CA SER A 411 -29.42 -9.99 -25.46
C SER A 411 -28.30 -8.95 -25.31
N GLY A 412 -27.09 -9.40 -25.04
CA GLY A 412 -25.87 -8.58 -24.99
C GLY A 412 -24.79 -9.11 -25.93
N GLU A 413 -24.21 -8.23 -26.74
CA GLU A 413 -23.17 -8.61 -27.73
C GLU A 413 -21.73 -8.28 -27.30
N ASN A 414 -21.57 -7.44 -26.27
CA ASN A 414 -20.25 -6.99 -25.77
C ASN A 414 -19.65 -8.01 -24.79
N GLU A 415 -18.40 -7.82 -24.35
CA GLU A 415 -17.88 -8.58 -23.22
C GLU A 415 -18.60 -8.16 -21.92
N TYR A 416 -18.48 -8.94 -20.84
CA TYR A 416 -18.94 -8.60 -19.49
C TYR A 416 -20.45 -8.26 -19.37
N ASN A 417 -21.33 -8.96 -20.08
CA ASN A 417 -22.77 -8.70 -19.92
C ASN A 417 -23.32 -9.33 -18.64
N PHE A 418 -24.24 -8.64 -17.97
CA PHE A 418 -25.09 -9.17 -16.89
C PHE A 418 -26.53 -9.25 -17.38
N LEU A 419 -27.10 -10.45 -17.47
CA LEU A 419 -28.48 -10.67 -17.88
C LEU A 419 -29.22 -11.37 -16.74
N ASP A 420 -30.31 -10.79 -16.26
CA ASP A 420 -31.21 -11.39 -15.27
C ASP A 420 -32.61 -11.50 -15.88
N GLY A 421 -33.19 -12.71 -15.90
CA GLY A 421 -34.51 -13.01 -16.45
C GLY A 421 -35.67 -12.53 -15.58
N GLY A 422 -35.51 -12.55 -14.25
CA GLY A 422 -36.62 -12.29 -13.33
C GLY A 422 -37.56 -13.50 -13.14
N ASP A 423 -38.88 -13.28 -13.04
CA ASP A 423 -39.83 -14.40 -13.00
C ASP A 423 -40.37 -14.62 -14.42
N GLY A 424 -40.40 -15.84 -14.95
CA GLY A 424 -40.82 -16.07 -16.34
C GLY A 424 -40.21 -17.32 -16.93
N ASP A 425 -40.61 -17.70 -18.15
CA ASP A 425 -39.78 -18.60 -18.96
C ASP A 425 -38.98 -17.73 -19.94
N ASP A 426 -37.76 -17.38 -19.57
CA ASP A 426 -36.98 -16.30 -20.18
C ASP A 426 -35.95 -16.82 -21.19
N THR A 427 -35.44 -15.92 -22.03
CA THR A 427 -34.34 -16.24 -22.96
C THR A 427 -33.23 -15.20 -22.87
N LEU A 428 -32.05 -15.63 -22.40
CA LEU A 428 -30.88 -14.81 -22.19
C LEU A 428 -29.79 -15.20 -23.19
N ILE A 429 -29.26 -14.23 -23.94
CA ILE A 429 -28.22 -14.47 -24.96
C ILE A 429 -27.10 -13.46 -24.77
N ALA A 430 -25.95 -13.90 -24.31
CA ALA A 430 -24.76 -13.09 -24.14
C ALA A 430 -23.63 -13.65 -25.01
N THR A 431 -23.26 -12.94 -26.09
CA THR A 431 -22.32 -13.48 -27.10
C THR A 431 -20.89 -12.98 -26.99
N GLY A 432 -20.62 -11.86 -26.32
CA GLY A 432 -19.24 -11.48 -25.98
C GLY A 432 -18.78 -12.23 -24.73
N ASP A 433 -17.53 -12.08 -24.31
CA ASP A 433 -16.92 -12.94 -23.29
C ASP A 433 -17.20 -12.51 -21.84
N TYR A 434 -17.04 -13.42 -20.86
CA TYR A 434 -17.11 -13.12 -19.42
C TYR A 434 -18.46 -12.65 -18.88
N ASN A 435 -19.55 -13.31 -19.26
CA ASN A 435 -20.91 -12.88 -18.87
C ASN A 435 -21.41 -13.48 -17.55
N ILE A 436 -22.45 -12.87 -17.00
CA ILE A 436 -23.30 -13.41 -15.93
C ILE A 436 -24.72 -13.54 -16.48
N LEU A 437 -25.29 -14.75 -16.41
CA LEU A 437 -26.66 -15.05 -16.81
C LEU A 437 -27.41 -15.62 -15.61
N ILE A 438 -28.50 -14.96 -15.20
CA ILE A 438 -29.39 -15.37 -14.13
C ILE A 438 -30.75 -15.68 -14.76
N GLY A 439 -31.16 -16.94 -14.76
CA GLY A 439 -32.48 -17.32 -15.31
C GLY A 439 -33.62 -16.73 -14.49
N GLY A 440 -33.50 -16.80 -13.17
CA GLY A 440 -34.54 -16.37 -12.24
C GLY A 440 -35.54 -17.50 -11.97
N ARG A 441 -36.85 -17.22 -11.93
CA ARG A 441 -37.89 -18.24 -11.71
C ARG A 441 -38.67 -18.59 -12.97
N GLY A 442 -38.38 -19.74 -13.54
CA GLY A 442 -39.29 -20.47 -14.42
C GLY A 442 -38.52 -21.47 -15.24
N ASN A 443 -38.72 -21.58 -16.54
CA ASN A 443 -37.90 -22.46 -17.38
C ASN A 443 -37.17 -21.60 -18.41
N ASP A 444 -35.93 -21.28 -18.10
CA ASP A 444 -35.15 -20.28 -18.78
C ASP A 444 -34.18 -20.90 -19.79
N TYR A 445 -33.86 -20.14 -20.82
CA TYR A 445 -32.94 -20.58 -21.87
C TYR A 445 -31.75 -19.62 -21.94
N MET A 446 -30.56 -20.10 -21.57
CA MET A 446 -29.37 -19.28 -21.42
C MET A 446 -28.28 -19.68 -22.42
N ILE A 447 -27.78 -18.70 -23.18
CA ILE A 447 -26.66 -18.87 -24.11
C ILE A 447 -25.57 -17.85 -23.74
N GLY A 448 -24.41 -18.34 -23.31
CA GLY A 448 -23.20 -17.53 -23.13
C GLY A 448 -22.22 -17.61 -24.32
N SER A 449 -21.01 -17.13 -24.06
CA SER A 449 -19.87 -17.07 -24.99
C SER A 449 -19.27 -18.45 -25.31
N GLU A 450 -18.56 -18.53 -26.43
CA GLU A 450 -17.88 -19.77 -26.86
C GLU A 450 -16.41 -19.87 -26.41
N GLU A 451 -15.76 -18.75 -26.08
CA GLU A 451 -14.29 -18.68 -25.99
C GLU A 451 -13.77 -18.52 -24.54
N TYR A 452 -14.45 -17.76 -23.68
CA TYR A 452 -14.04 -17.54 -22.28
C TYR A 452 -15.15 -17.90 -21.27
N LYS A 453 -14.87 -17.76 -19.97
CA LYS A 453 -15.75 -18.30 -18.91
C LYS A 453 -16.92 -17.37 -18.62
N ASP A 454 -18.14 -17.86 -18.80
CA ASP A 454 -19.36 -17.26 -18.25
C ASP A 454 -19.75 -17.87 -16.90
N ILE A 455 -20.57 -17.12 -16.16
CA ILE A 455 -21.20 -17.53 -14.92
C ILE A 455 -22.70 -17.66 -15.16
N TYR A 456 -23.27 -18.81 -14.79
CA TYR A 456 -24.70 -19.08 -14.85
C TYR A 456 -25.20 -19.25 -13.41
N ILE A 457 -26.20 -18.46 -13.03
CA ILE A 457 -26.75 -18.44 -11.67
C ILE A 457 -28.18 -18.98 -11.72
N PHE A 458 -28.45 -19.97 -10.87
CA PHE A 458 -29.73 -20.65 -10.75
C PHE A 458 -30.29 -20.42 -9.35
N GLU A 459 -31.41 -19.70 -9.26
CA GLU A 459 -32.01 -19.27 -8.00
C GLU A 459 -33.12 -20.22 -7.51
N GLU A 460 -33.59 -20.06 -6.27
CA GLU A 460 -34.69 -20.88 -5.76
C GLU A 460 -36.00 -20.60 -6.55
N GLY A 461 -36.41 -21.58 -7.35
CA GLY A 461 -37.60 -21.49 -8.20
C GLY A 461 -37.34 -21.53 -9.71
N HIS A 462 -36.09 -21.68 -10.13
CA HIS A 462 -35.58 -21.72 -11.51
C HIS A 462 -36.08 -22.89 -12.42
N GLY A 463 -37.15 -23.61 -12.06
CA GLY A 463 -37.76 -24.66 -12.90
C GLY A 463 -36.80 -25.58 -13.71
N GLN A 464 -36.93 -25.63 -15.04
CA GLN A 464 -36.19 -26.51 -15.95
C GLN A 464 -35.34 -25.74 -16.97
N ASP A 465 -34.35 -25.02 -16.47
CA ASP A 465 -33.48 -24.22 -17.32
C ASP A 465 -32.59 -25.06 -18.26
N THR A 466 -32.28 -24.48 -19.42
CA THR A 466 -31.49 -25.10 -20.48
C THR A 466 -30.33 -24.24 -20.92
#